data_AF-A0A7Y4NH05-F1
#
_entry.id   AF-A0A7Y4NH05-F1
#
_cell.length_a   1.000
_cell.length_b   1.000
_cell.length_c   1.000
_cell.angle_alpha   90.00
_cell.angle_beta   90.00
_cell.angle_gamma   90.00
#
_symmetry.space_group_name_H-M   'P 1'
#
loop_
_entity.id
_entity.type
_entity.pdbx_description
1 polymer ?
#
loop_
_entity_poly.entity_id
_entity_poly.type
_entity_poly.pdbx_seq_one_letter_code
_entity_poly.pdbx_strand_id
1 'polypeptide(L)'
;MGRQGWSVLFVKRGLAALLALPLCGCVLFGRPIRPPRASDQEMARFQFPLDLPAEGRMQTPALVATATQLAMDDFRPLDLKPHKGATADELCLYRRDSFDVWTAPGPEGVMFVRFVPRQHTCDTEGPVTDASATYAIDTRQWRILSIQR
;
A
#
# COMPACT_ATOMS: atom_id res chain seq x y z
N MET A 1 -45.94 -38.84 26.38
CA MET A 1 -45.75 -37.45 25.92
C MET A 1 -44.69 -36.81 26.79
N GLY A 2 -43.51 -36.34 26.37
CA GLY A 2 -43.06 -35.77 25.11
C GLY A 2 -42.04 -34.69 25.49
N ARG A 3 -40.80 -35.06 25.85
CA ARG A 3 -39.76 -34.11 26.32
C ARG A 3 -38.32 -34.42 25.90
N GLN A 4 -38.08 -35.39 25.01
CA GLN A 4 -36.71 -35.77 24.59
C GLN A 4 -36.27 -35.22 23.22
N GLY A 5 -37.17 -34.63 22.42
CA GLY A 5 -36.86 -34.19 21.05
C GLY A 5 -36.17 -32.83 20.91
N TRP A 6 -36.27 -31.95 21.92
CA TRP A 6 -35.79 -30.56 21.79
C TRP A 6 -34.28 -30.41 22.05
N SER A 7 -33.72 -31.20 22.97
CA SER A 7 -32.31 -31.10 23.39
C SER A 7 -31.34 -31.52 22.28
N VAL A 8 -31.71 -32.51 21.47
CA VAL A 8 -30.83 -33.06 20.43
C VAL A 8 -30.69 -32.10 19.24
N LEU A 9 -31.74 -31.34 18.92
CA LEU A 9 -31.70 -30.34 17.85
C LEU A 9 -30.85 -29.12 18.21
N PHE A 10 -30.89 -28.68 19.48
CA PHE A 10 -30.07 -27.56 19.97
C PHE A 10 -28.57 -27.93 20.00
N VAL A 11 -28.22 -29.15 20.41
CA VAL A 11 -26.82 -29.63 20.41
C VAL A 11 -26.25 -29.72 19.00
N LYS A 12 -27.01 -30.24 18.03
CA LYS A 12 -26.57 -30.33 16.62
C LYS A 12 -26.39 -28.96 15.96
N ARG A 13 -27.25 -27.98 16.29
CA ARG A 13 -27.14 -26.59 15.81
C ARG A 13 -25.97 -25.84 16.47
N GLY A 14 -25.73 -26.06 17.77
CA GLY A 14 -24.58 -25.49 18.48
C GLY A 14 -23.24 -26.04 17.97
N LEU A 15 -23.17 -27.35 17.70
CA LEU A 15 -21.96 -27.98 17.16
C LEU A 15 -21.63 -27.49 15.74
N ALA A 16 -22.65 -27.30 14.90
CA ALA A 16 -22.48 -26.75 13.55
C ALA A 16 -21.99 -25.28 13.56
N ALA A 17 -22.46 -24.46 14.50
CA ALA A 17 -21.97 -23.10 14.68
C ALA A 17 -20.52 -23.06 15.19
N LEU A 18 -20.15 -23.96 16.12
CA LEU A 18 -18.78 -24.12 16.62
C LEU A 18 -17.80 -24.60 15.54
N LEU A 19 -18.24 -25.44 14.61
CA LEU A 19 -17.45 -25.93 13.46
C LEU A 19 -17.26 -24.89 12.34
N ALA A 20 -18.06 -23.82 12.30
CA ALA A 20 -17.93 -22.74 11.32
C ALA A 20 -16.96 -21.62 11.74
N LEU A 21 -16.68 -21.48 13.04
CA LEU A 21 -15.73 -20.48 13.58
C LEU A 21 -14.29 -20.57 13.05
N PRO A 22 -13.68 -21.76 12.78
CA PRO A 22 -12.29 -21.82 12.31
C PRO A 22 -12.12 -21.46 10.83
N LEU A 23 -13.19 -21.43 10.01
CA LEU A 23 -13.09 -21.16 8.56
C LEU A 23 -12.91 -19.66 8.25
N CYS A 24 -13.29 -18.76 9.15
CA CYS A 24 -13.11 -17.32 8.97
C CYS A 24 -11.67 -16.83 9.24
N GLY A 25 -10.77 -17.70 9.72
CA GLY A 25 -9.41 -17.32 10.12
C GLY A 25 -8.42 -17.10 8.97
N CYS A 26 -8.65 -17.70 7.80
CA CYS A 26 -7.64 -17.69 6.72
C CYS A 26 -7.39 -16.32 6.07
N VAL A 27 -8.34 -15.39 6.16
CA VAL A 27 -8.19 -14.03 5.60
C VAL A 27 -7.29 -13.13 6.46
N LEU A 28 -7.09 -13.48 7.74
CA LEU A 28 -6.27 -12.69 8.68
C LEU A 28 -4.77 -13.02 8.59
N PHE A 29 -4.37 -14.04 7.83
CA PHE A 29 -2.97 -14.48 7.71
C PHE A 29 -2.33 -14.16 6.35
N GLY A 30 -2.90 -13.23 5.58
CA GLY A 30 -2.23 -12.71 4.38
C GLY A 30 -0.88 -12.10 4.77
N ARG A 31 0.23 -12.67 4.26
CA ARG A 31 1.55 -12.10 4.51
C ARG A 31 1.60 -10.71 3.87
N PRO A 32 2.03 -9.67 4.60
CA PRO A 32 2.21 -8.35 4.00
C PRO A 32 3.22 -8.49 2.87
N ILE A 33 2.86 -7.98 1.69
CA ILE A 33 3.73 -8.00 0.53
C ILE A 33 4.92 -7.09 0.84
N ARG A 34 6.12 -7.67 0.80
CA ARG A 34 7.38 -6.96 1.02
C ARG A 34 8.04 -6.69 -0.32
N PRO A 35 8.83 -5.61 -0.44
CA PRO A 35 9.68 -5.43 -1.60
C PRO A 35 10.57 -6.65 -1.84
N PRO A 36 10.88 -6.99 -3.10
CA PRO A 36 11.80 -8.06 -3.42
C PRO A 36 13.17 -7.78 -2.81
N ARG A 37 13.81 -8.81 -2.26
CA ARG A 37 15.21 -8.75 -1.81
C ARG A 37 16.10 -9.31 -2.90
N ALA A 38 17.30 -8.75 -3.04
CA ALA A 38 18.36 -9.35 -3.85
C ALA A 38 18.76 -10.72 -3.27
N SER A 39 19.47 -11.53 -4.07
CA SER A 39 19.99 -12.81 -3.59
C SER A 39 21.06 -12.61 -2.51
N ASP A 40 21.26 -13.62 -1.64
CA ASP A 40 22.29 -13.56 -0.59
C ASP A 40 23.69 -13.32 -1.19
N GLN A 41 23.97 -13.91 -2.36
CA GLN A 41 25.23 -13.71 -3.07
C GLN A 41 25.43 -12.26 -3.53
N GLU A 42 24.37 -11.60 -4.03
CA GLU A 42 24.44 -10.20 -4.44
C GLU A 42 24.57 -9.27 -3.23
N MET A 43 23.80 -9.51 -2.17
CA MET A 43 23.86 -8.71 -0.94
C MET A 43 25.24 -8.80 -0.28
N ALA A 44 25.87 -9.97 -0.28
CA ALA A 44 27.21 -10.17 0.31
C ALA A 44 28.31 -9.38 -0.42
N ARG A 45 28.08 -8.97 -1.68
CA ARG A 45 29.03 -8.15 -2.45
C ARG A 45 28.91 -6.66 -2.14
N PHE A 46 27.80 -6.22 -1.56
CA PHE A 46 27.58 -4.82 -1.22
C PHE A 46 28.25 -4.48 0.11
N GLN A 47 29.05 -3.41 0.12
CA GLN A 47 29.67 -2.90 1.33
C GLN A 47 29.07 -1.53 1.65
N PHE A 48 28.52 -1.39 2.86
CA PHE A 48 28.04 -0.10 3.33
C PHE A 48 29.23 0.82 3.62
N PRO A 49 29.17 2.11 3.23
CA PRO A 49 30.10 3.09 3.76
C PRO A 49 29.86 3.27 5.27
N LEU A 50 30.86 3.76 6.00
CA LEU A 50 30.76 4.01 7.44
C LEU A 50 29.65 5.03 7.77
N ASP A 51 29.54 6.06 6.94
CA ASP A 51 28.48 7.06 6.96
C ASP A 51 27.90 7.22 5.55
N LEU A 52 26.68 7.72 5.43
CA LEU A 52 26.14 8.12 4.13
C LEU A 52 27.07 9.16 3.47
N PRO A 53 27.17 9.26 2.14
CA PRO A 53 27.88 10.36 1.49
C PRO A 53 27.32 11.71 1.95
N ALA A 54 28.16 12.75 2.05
CA ALA A 54 27.69 14.09 2.44
C ALA A 54 27.02 14.78 1.24
N GLU A 55 27.57 14.56 0.04
CA GLU A 55 27.05 15.03 -1.23
C GLU A 55 25.67 14.42 -1.49
N GLY A 56 24.67 15.27 -1.70
CA GLY A 56 23.30 14.83 -1.97
C GLY A 56 22.56 14.20 -0.79
N ARG A 57 23.15 14.20 0.42
CA ARG A 57 22.46 13.72 1.62
C ARG A 57 21.26 14.61 1.94
N MET A 58 20.11 14.00 2.10
CA MET A 58 18.89 14.71 2.49
C MET A 58 18.24 13.99 3.67
N GLN A 59 17.80 14.76 4.67
CA GLN A 59 16.98 14.24 5.76
C GLN A 59 15.51 14.40 5.37
N THR A 60 14.79 13.28 5.29
CA THR A 60 13.33 13.30 5.16
C THR A 60 12.69 13.26 6.54
N PRO A 61 11.84 14.24 6.92
CA PRO A 61 11.13 14.19 8.19
C PRO A 61 10.29 12.91 8.32
N ALA A 62 10.25 12.32 9.52
CA ALA A 62 9.53 11.06 9.76
C ALA A 62 8.05 11.15 9.37
N LEU A 63 7.39 12.29 9.63
CA LEU A 63 5.99 12.51 9.25
C LEU A 63 5.78 12.45 7.73
N VAL A 64 6.71 13.03 6.97
CA VAL A 64 6.69 13.02 5.50
C VAL A 64 6.89 11.59 5.01
N ALA A 65 7.92 10.89 5.52
CA ALA A 65 8.21 9.51 5.13
C ALA A 65 7.00 8.58 5.36
N THR A 66 6.39 8.62 6.54
CA THR A 66 5.22 7.79 6.87
C THR A 66 3.99 8.15 6.05
N ALA A 67 3.68 9.44 5.89
CA ALA A 67 2.53 9.88 5.10
C ALA A 67 2.69 9.50 3.62
N THR A 68 3.87 9.69 3.05
CA THR A 68 4.18 9.28 1.68
C THR A 68 4.08 7.77 1.51
N GLN A 69 4.60 6.98 2.47
CA GLN A 69 4.48 5.52 2.43
C GLN A 69 3.02 5.07 2.42
N LEU A 70 2.19 5.61 3.33
CA LEU A 70 0.78 5.27 3.41
C LEU A 70 0.01 5.63 2.13
N ALA A 71 0.26 6.82 1.58
CA ALA A 71 -0.34 7.25 0.32
C ALA A 71 0.12 6.38 -0.86
N MET A 72 1.40 6.00 -0.90
CA MET A 72 1.96 5.18 -1.98
C MET A 72 1.50 3.72 -1.92
N ASP A 73 1.24 3.19 -0.72
CA ASP A 73 0.67 1.85 -0.55
C ASP A 73 -0.77 1.75 -1.05
N ASP A 74 -1.54 2.85 -1.03
CA ASP A 74 -2.87 2.93 -1.65
C ASP A 74 -2.80 3.27 -3.15
N PHE A 75 -1.96 4.23 -3.53
CA PHE A 75 -1.88 4.73 -4.91
C PHE A 75 -1.27 3.70 -5.89
N ARG A 76 -0.22 3.00 -5.46
CA ARG A 76 0.48 1.95 -6.22
C ARG A 76 0.90 0.82 -5.27
N PRO A 77 -0.03 -0.07 -4.89
CA PRO A 77 0.27 -1.27 -4.11
C PRO A 77 1.32 -2.15 -4.81
N LEU A 78 2.12 -2.88 -4.04
CA LEU A 78 3.20 -3.73 -4.59
C LEU A 78 2.70 -4.91 -5.42
N ASP A 79 1.45 -5.33 -5.24
CA ASP A 79 0.78 -6.39 -6.00
C ASP A 79 -0.22 -5.88 -7.04
N LEU A 80 -0.22 -4.57 -7.30
CA LEU A 80 -1.06 -4.00 -8.34
C LEU A 80 -0.71 -4.64 -9.69
N LYS A 81 -1.70 -5.29 -10.30
CA LYS A 81 -1.54 -5.91 -11.62
C LYS A 81 -1.98 -4.93 -12.70
N PRO A 82 -1.19 -4.79 -13.78
CA PRO A 82 -1.66 -4.08 -14.96
C PRO A 82 -2.97 -4.65 -15.49
N HIS A 83 -3.81 -3.78 -16.02
CA HIS A 83 -5.00 -4.22 -16.73
C HIS A 83 -4.61 -4.95 -18.03
N LYS A 84 -5.53 -5.77 -18.55
CA LYS A 84 -5.28 -6.56 -19.75
C LYS A 84 -5.16 -5.64 -20.98
N GLY A 85 -4.09 -5.79 -21.74
CA GLY A 85 -3.85 -5.01 -22.96
C GLY A 85 -3.23 -3.64 -22.72
N ALA A 86 -2.72 -3.38 -21.50
CA ALA A 86 -2.03 -2.13 -21.19
C ALA A 86 -0.91 -1.83 -22.20
N THR A 87 -0.88 -0.60 -22.70
CA THR A 87 0.19 -0.09 -23.57
C THR A 87 1.53 -0.01 -22.83
N ALA A 88 2.63 0.21 -23.55
CA ALA A 88 3.94 0.40 -22.94
C ALA A 88 3.94 1.57 -21.94
N ASP A 89 3.27 2.68 -22.27
CA ASP A 89 3.19 3.87 -21.42
C ASP A 89 2.32 3.62 -20.19
N GLU A 90 1.22 2.90 -20.35
CA GLU A 90 0.38 2.51 -19.22
C GLU A 90 1.14 1.58 -18.27
N LEU A 91 1.85 0.58 -18.81
CA LEU A 91 2.74 -0.30 -18.05
C LEU A 91 3.82 0.49 -17.28
N CYS A 92 4.37 1.54 -17.89
CA CYS A 92 5.30 2.44 -17.21
C CYS A 92 4.64 3.12 -16.00
N LEU A 93 3.40 3.60 -16.13
CA LEU A 93 2.65 4.25 -15.05
C LEU A 93 2.18 3.30 -13.92
N TYR A 94 2.33 1.98 -14.07
CA TYR A 94 2.14 1.02 -12.97
C TYR A 94 3.33 0.99 -12.00
N ARG A 95 4.50 1.52 -12.38
CA ARG A 95 5.68 1.52 -11.51
C ARG A 95 5.64 2.69 -10.52
N ARG A 96 6.10 2.43 -9.29
CA ARG A 96 6.20 3.46 -8.23
C ARG A 96 7.19 4.56 -8.54
N ASP A 97 8.26 4.25 -9.27
CA ASP A 97 9.33 5.19 -9.61
C ASP A 97 9.02 6.10 -10.80
N SER A 98 7.84 5.93 -11.41
CA SER A 98 7.29 6.79 -12.47
C SER A 98 6.65 8.08 -11.95
N PHE A 99 6.64 8.29 -10.62
CA PHE A 99 5.99 9.44 -9.99
C PHE A 99 6.96 10.22 -9.10
N ASP A 100 6.86 11.54 -9.17
CA ASP A 100 7.41 12.43 -8.18
C ASP A 100 6.36 12.74 -7.10
N VAL A 101 6.84 13.03 -5.88
CA VAL A 101 5.99 13.24 -4.71
C VAL A 101 6.18 14.66 -4.19
N TRP A 102 5.08 15.39 -4.11
CA TRP A 102 5.01 16.68 -3.44
C TRP A 102 4.28 16.53 -2.12
N THR A 103 4.79 17.13 -1.05
CA THR A 103 4.15 17.09 0.27
C THR A 103 3.99 18.47 0.87
N ALA A 104 2.87 18.72 1.54
CA ALA A 104 2.64 19.98 2.24
C ALA A 104 1.82 19.75 3.52
N PRO A 105 2.15 20.42 4.64
CA PRO A 105 1.32 20.36 5.83
C PRO A 105 -0.04 21.02 5.58
N GLY A 106 -1.10 20.36 6.04
CA GLY A 106 -2.46 20.87 6.08
C GLY A 106 -2.89 21.24 7.51
N PRO A 107 -4.15 21.69 7.67
CA PRO A 107 -4.70 22.01 8.99
C PRO A 107 -4.83 20.75 9.87
N GLU A 108 -4.90 20.96 11.18
CA GLU A 108 -5.35 19.94 12.16
C GLU A 108 -4.55 18.62 12.18
N GLY A 109 -3.28 18.62 11.76
CA GLY A 109 -2.48 17.40 11.69
C GLY A 109 -2.72 16.59 10.42
N VAL A 110 -3.15 17.24 9.35
CA VAL A 110 -3.22 16.66 8.01
C VAL A 110 -1.89 16.88 7.29
N MET A 111 -1.43 15.89 6.53
CA MET A 111 -0.35 16.01 5.54
C MET A 111 -0.95 15.76 4.16
N PHE A 112 -0.76 16.70 3.23
CA PHE A 112 -1.07 16.49 1.83
C PHE A 112 0.08 15.78 1.13
N VAL A 113 -0.22 14.76 0.34
CA VAL A 113 0.75 14.02 -0.48
C VAL A 113 0.21 13.95 -1.91
N ARG A 114 0.93 14.54 -2.87
CA ARG A 114 0.54 14.56 -4.28
C ARG A 114 1.52 13.78 -5.12
N PHE A 115 1.03 12.80 -5.86
CA PHE A 115 1.76 12.06 -6.88
C PHE A 115 1.54 12.70 -8.24
N VAL A 116 2.62 12.92 -8.97
CA VAL A 116 2.60 13.44 -10.34
C VAL A 116 3.53 12.58 -11.19
N PRO A 117 3.13 12.16 -12.40
CA PRO A 117 4.05 11.48 -13.30
C PRO A 117 5.34 12.27 -13.50
N ARG A 118 6.49 11.61 -13.33
CA ARG A 118 7.79 12.22 -13.55
C ARG A 118 7.92 12.54 -15.03
N GLN A 119 8.34 13.76 -15.34
CA GLN A 119 8.56 14.20 -16.71
C GLN A 119 9.58 13.29 -17.42
N HIS A 120 9.34 13.00 -18.70
CA HIS A 120 10.24 12.22 -19.56
C HIS A 120 10.55 10.79 -19.06
N THR A 121 9.75 10.23 -18.14
CA THR A 121 9.94 8.85 -17.65
C THR A 121 9.06 7.84 -18.37
N CYS A 122 7.84 8.24 -18.69
CA CYS A 122 6.93 7.49 -19.54
C CYS A 122 6.58 8.38 -20.75
N ASP A 123 6.49 7.83 -21.96
CA ASP A 123 6.16 8.57 -23.18
C ASP A 123 4.64 8.84 -23.23
N THR A 124 4.14 9.64 -22.30
CA THR A 124 2.74 10.07 -22.32
C THR A 124 2.56 11.18 -23.34
N GLU A 125 2.33 10.83 -24.60
CA GLU A 125 1.71 11.73 -25.58
C GLU A 125 0.23 11.94 -25.18
N GLY A 126 -0.03 12.82 -24.21
CA GLY A 126 -1.40 13.15 -23.78
C GLY A 126 -1.47 13.92 -22.46
N PRO A 127 -2.63 14.50 -22.11
CA PRO A 127 -2.81 15.21 -20.84
C PRO A 127 -2.55 14.29 -19.65
N VAL A 128 -1.49 14.60 -18.90
CA VAL A 128 -0.97 13.86 -17.72
C VAL A 128 -1.92 13.94 -16.51
N THR A 129 -3.12 14.52 -16.67
CA THR A 129 -4.04 14.85 -15.57
C THR A 129 -4.56 13.61 -14.85
N ASP A 130 -4.88 12.56 -15.61
CA ASP A 130 -5.65 11.41 -15.10
C ASP A 130 -4.78 10.41 -14.33
N ALA A 131 -3.45 10.57 -14.38
CA ALA A 131 -2.49 9.73 -13.68
C ALA A 131 -2.02 10.33 -12.34
N SER A 132 -2.45 11.54 -11.98
CA SER A 132 -2.08 12.19 -10.73
C SER A 132 -3.09 11.88 -9.60
N ALA A 133 -2.65 12.02 -8.34
CA ALA A 133 -3.54 11.93 -7.20
C ALA A 133 -3.02 12.75 -6.02
N THR A 134 -3.91 13.42 -5.30
CA THR A 134 -3.61 14.12 -4.04
C THR A 134 -4.33 13.45 -2.88
N TYR A 135 -3.56 13.05 -1.87
CA TYR A 135 -4.03 12.43 -0.64
C TYR A 135 -4.02 13.43 0.50
N ALA A 136 -5.03 13.36 1.37
CA ALA A 136 -5.01 14.00 2.68
C ALA A 136 -4.83 12.92 3.75
N ILE A 137 -3.72 12.97 4.49
CA ILE A 137 -3.34 11.97 5.50
C ILE A 137 -3.47 12.55 6.89
N ASP A 138 -4.24 11.93 7.78
CA ASP A 138 -4.25 12.22 9.22
C ASP A 138 -2.98 11.67 9.85
N THR A 139 -2.09 12.54 10.30
CA THR A 139 -0.80 12.15 10.91
C THR A 139 -0.91 11.81 12.40
N ARG A 140 -2.08 11.99 13.02
CA ARG A 140 -2.32 11.61 14.42
C ARG A 140 -2.80 10.16 14.51
N GLN A 141 -3.64 9.75 13.56
CA GLN A 141 -4.21 8.39 13.52
C GLN A 141 -3.64 7.52 12.39
N TRP A 142 -2.76 8.08 11.53
CA TRP A 142 -2.14 7.40 10.40
C TRP A 142 -3.13 6.75 9.44
N ARG A 143 -4.07 7.56 8.93
CA ARG A 143 -5.11 7.11 7.99
C ARG A 143 -5.35 8.11 6.85
N ILE A 144 -5.85 7.59 5.73
CA ILE A 144 -6.27 8.41 4.59
C ILE A 144 -7.63 9.03 4.91
N LEU A 145 -7.73 10.36 4.81
CA LEU A 145 -8.98 11.10 5.00
C LEU A 145 -9.73 11.31 3.68
N SER A 146 -8.99 11.60 2.61
CA SER A 146 -9.55 11.89 1.29
C SER A 146 -8.52 11.69 0.18
N ILE A 147 -9.02 11.46 -1.03
CA ILE A 147 -8.25 11.32 -2.27
C ILE A 147 -8.91 12.19 -3.34
N GLN A 148 -8.12 13.02 -4.01
CA GLN A 148 -8.48 13.76 -5.21
C GLN A 148 -7.70 13.19 -6.40
N ARG A 149 -8.37 12.91 -7.52
CA ARG A 149 -7.78 12.43 -8.78
C ARG A 149 -8.12 13.41 -9.89
#